data_AF-A0A7Y5SPJ8-F1
#
_entry.id   AF-A0A7Y5SPJ8-F1
#
_cell.length_a   1.000
_cell.length_b   1.000
_cell.length_c   1.000
_cell.angle_alpha   90.00
_cell.angle_beta   90.00
_cell.angle_gamma   90.00
#
_symmetry.space_group_name_H-M   'P 1'
#
loop_
_entity.id
_entity.type
_entity.pdbx_description
1 polymer ?
#
loop_
_entity_poly.entity_id
_entity_poly.type
_entity_poly.pdbx_seq_one_letter_code
_entity_poly.pdbx_strand_id
1 'polypeptide(L)'
;MNALPIVACFLALGLQGPPWRQPACDCRVEIRVEGDLYHRDDCRAVVVIDFERLLGPARVPAAGSLVLTDSAGGRVALEAAEDSRVHHGSGNPVVRLSWQCGRLDRFEDRVWHLYFRTVAAGEPDAWRRLDETFDRDTPGLVYATSFEQPEPD
;
A
#
# COMPACT_ATOMS: atom_id res chain seq x y z
N MET A 1 21.33 14.56 8.40
CA MET A 1 20.16 14.20 9.23
C MET A 1 19.47 13.05 8.54
N ASN A 2 19.56 11.85 9.11
CA ASN A 2 18.95 10.66 8.53
C ASN A 2 17.45 10.73 8.83
N ALA A 3 16.63 10.91 7.79
CA ALA A 3 15.20 10.78 7.88
C ALA A 3 14.88 9.31 8.23
N LEU A 4 14.54 9.05 9.49
CA LEU A 4 14.06 7.74 9.92
C LEU A 4 12.66 7.54 9.33
N PRO A 5 12.43 6.51 8.50
CA PRO A 5 11.10 6.25 7.95
C PRO A 5 10.16 5.91 9.11
N ILE A 6 9.08 6.70 9.28
CA ILE A 6 7.89 6.19 10.00
C ILE A 6 7.25 5.20 9.06
N VAL A 7 6.95 4.04 9.60
CA VAL A 7 6.33 2.95 8.85
C VAL A 7 5.03 2.68 9.57
N ALA A 8 3.95 2.89 8.86
CA ALA A 8 2.61 2.78 9.40
C ALA A 8 1.95 1.53 8.79
N CYS A 9 1.53 0.62 9.67
CA CYS A 9 0.89 -0.65 9.30
C CYS A 9 -0.60 -0.45 9.10
N PHE A 10 -1.16 -0.95 7.99
CA PHE A 10 -2.59 -0.81 7.72
C PHE A 10 -3.27 -2.11 7.32
N LEU A 11 -4.50 -2.23 7.81
CA LEU A 11 -5.47 -3.26 7.45
C LEU A 11 -6.29 -2.73 6.25
N ALA A 12 -6.22 -3.41 5.11
CA ALA A 12 -7.12 -3.14 3.99
C ALA A 12 -8.50 -3.75 4.31
N LEU A 13 -9.52 -2.90 4.51
CA LEU A 13 -10.91 -3.33 4.67
C LEU A 13 -11.77 -2.87 3.48
N GLY A 14 -12.39 -3.84 2.81
CA GLY A 14 -13.64 -3.64 2.06
C GLY A 14 -13.53 -3.36 0.56
N LEU A 15 -13.75 -4.42 -0.24
CA LEU A 15 -14.20 -4.35 -1.63
C LEU A 15 -15.73 -4.24 -1.67
N GLN A 16 -16.35 -3.04 -1.65
CA GLN A 16 -17.70 -2.74 -2.20
C GLN A 16 -17.92 -1.23 -2.43
N GLY A 17 -18.50 -0.84 -3.58
CA GLY A 17 -18.59 0.55 -4.09
C GLY A 17 -19.86 1.34 -3.74
N PRO A 18 -19.81 2.70 -3.83
CA PRO A 18 -20.55 3.49 -4.84
C PRO A 18 -19.65 4.56 -5.53
N PRO A 19 -20.12 5.48 -6.41
CA PRO A 19 -19.40 5.94 -7.61
C PRO A 19 -18.37 7.06 -7.36
N TRP A 20 -17.12 6.71 -7.17
CA TRP A 20 -15.99 7.62 -7.34
C TRP A 20 -15.18 7.05 -8.51
N ARG A 21 -15.22 7.69 -9.67
CA ARG A 21 -14.62 7.16 -10.91
C ARG A 21 -13.23 7.73 -11.07
N GLN A 22 -12.21 6.96 -10.71
CA GLN A 22 -11.09 6.89 -11.64
C GLN A 22 -11.55 6.01 -12.81
N PRO A 23 -11.69 6.54 -14.04
CA PRO A 23 -12.16 5.75 -15.16
C PRO A 23 -11.25 4.52 -15.33
N ALA A 24 -11.86 3.34 -15.53
CA ALA A 24 -11.19 2.05 -15.71
C ALA A 24 -10.67 1.31 -14.47
N CYS A 25 -10.87 1.79 -13.23
CA CYS A 25 -10.59 1.01 -12.02
C CYS A 25 -11.84 0.26 -11.52
N ASP A 26 -11.66 -0.95 -11.01
CA ASP A 26 -12.71 -1.81 -10.43
C ASP A 26 -12.49 -2.09 -8.93
N CYS A 27 -11.32 -1.73 -8.40
CA CYS A 27 -10.94 -1.93 -7.01
C CYS A 27 -10.45 -0.63 -6.36
N ARG A 28 -10.69 -0.53 -5.04
CA ARG A 28 -10.11 0.50 -4.16
C ARG A 28 -9.69 -0.11 -2.85
N VAL A 29 -8.53 0.30 -2.38
CA VAL A 29 -8.08 0.11 -1.00
C VAL A 29 -7.97 1.48 -0.35
N GLU A 30 -8.64 1.66 0.78
CA GLU A 30 -8.44 2.84 1.63
C GLU A 30 -7.22 2.65 2.51
N ILE A 31 -6.38 3.68 2.59
CA ILE A 31 -5.19 3.71 3.42
C ILE A 31 -5.32 4.91 4.34
N ARG A 32 -5.47 4.68 5.64
CA ARG A 32 -5.57 5.73 6.65
C ARG A 32 -4.30 5.79 7.47
N VAL A 33 -3.55 6.88 7.40
CA VAL A 33 -2.38 7.12 8.25
C VAL A 33 -2.77 8.04 9.40
N GLU A 34 -2.41 7.65 10.62
CA GLU A 34 -2.54 8.48 11.81
C GLU A 34 -1.16 9.01 12.21
N GLY A 35 -1.07 10.32 12.47
CA GLY A 35 0.13 10.95 13.01
C GLY A 35 0.41 10.50 14.45
N ASP A 36 1.67 10.16 14.74
CA ASP A 36 2.07 9.76 16.08
C ASP A 36 2.24 10.97 17.04
N LEU A 37 2.68 10.70 18.28
CA LEU A 37 2.94 11.72 19.29
C LEU A 37 4.02 12.75 18.87
N TYR A 38 4.85 12.40 17.89
CA TYR A 38 5.95 13.22 17.42
C TYR A 38 5.53 14.01 16.19
N HIS A 39 5.72 15.32 16.26
CA HIS A 39 5.52 16.16 15.09
C HIS A 39 6.69 15.98 14.12
N ARG A 40 6.39 15.80 12.83
CA ARG A 40 7.36 15.68 11.74
C ARG A 40 6.89 16.47 10.53
N ASP A 41 7.77 17.31 9.99
CA ASP A 41 7.44 18.21 8.87
C ASP A 41 7.55 17.55 7.49
N ASP A 42 8.28 16.44 7.38
CA ASP A 42 8.43 15.68 6.14
C ASP A 42 8.35 14.18 6.42
N CYS A 43 7.17 13.62 6.18
CA CYS A 43 6.91 12.21 6.34
C CYS A 43 6.74 11.53 4.99
N ARG A 44 7.29 10.31 4.93
CA ARG A 44 7.04 9.35 3.86
C ARG A 44 6.18 8.24 4.43
N ALA A 45 5.05 7.97 3.78
CA ALA A 45 4.22 6.82 4.10
C ALA A 45 4.71 5.61 3.30
N VAL A 46 4.67 4.44 3.95
CA VAL A 46 5.07 3.16 3.35
C VAL A 46 4.04 2.10 3.72
N VAL A 47 3.55 1.36 2.73
CA VAL A 47 2.58 0.28 2.89
C VAL A 47 3.02 -0.93 2.11
N VAL A 48 2.81 -2.13 2.66
CA VAL A 48 3.02 -3.39 1.95
C VAL A 48 1.66 -4.03 1.67
N ILE A 49 1.41 -4.36 0.42
CA ILE A 49 0.18 -5.01 -0.03
C ILE A 49 0.52 -6.38 -0.60
N ASP A 50 -0.09 -7.41 -0.02
CA ASP A 50 -0.11 -8.77 -0.54
C ASP A 50 -1.37 -8.94 -1.40
N PHE A 51 -1.21 -8.88 -2.72
CA PHE A 51 -2.36 -8.98 -3.63
C PHE A 51 -2.93 -10.38 -3.71
N GLU A 52 -2.17 -11.43 -3.39
CA GLU A 52 -2.70 -12.80 -3.33
C GLU A 52 -3.70 -12.92 -2.20
N ARG A 53 -3.39 -12.35 -1.03
CA ARG A 53 -4.32 -12.31 0.10
C ARG A 53 -5.51 -11.39 -0.14
N LEU A 54 -5.33 -10.31 -0.90
CA LEU A 54 -6.38 -9.33 -1.18
C LEU A 54 -7.38 -9.81 -2.24
N LEU A 55 -6.90 -10.41 -3.33
CA LEU A 55 -7.70 -10.75 -4.52
C LEU A 55 -7.95 -12.25 -4.68
N GLY A 56 -7.15 -13.10 -4.02
CA GLY A 56 -7.12 -14.53 -4.27
C GLY A 56 -6.49 -14.91 -5.61
N PRO A 57 -6.42 -16.21 -5.94
CA PRO A 57 -5.59 -16.70 -7.05
C PRO A 57 -6.17 -16.44 -8.45
N ALA A 58 -7.45 -16.06 -8.55
CA ALA A 58 -8.16 -15.96 -9.83
C ALA A 58 -8.03 -14.57 -10.51
N ARG A 59 -7.54 -13.57 -9.77
CA ARG A 59 -7.46 -12.19 -10.22
C ARG A 59 -6.13 -11.60 -9.82
N VAL A 60 -5.59 -10.76 -10.70
CA VAL A 60 -4.37 -9.99 -10.47
C VAL A 60 -4.60 -8.52 -10.83
N PRO A 61 -3.83 -7.58 -10.26
CA PRO A 61 -3.86 -6.20 -10.72
C PRO A 61 -3.43 -6.11 -12.18
N ALA A 62 -4.06 -5.22 -12.95
CA ALA A 62 -3.64 -4.95 -14.31
C ALA A 62 -2.32 -4.16 -14.30
N ALA A 63 -1.45 -4.43 -15.27
CA ALA A 63 -0.19 -3.72 -15.46
C ALA A 63 -0.40 -2.20 -15.53
N GLY A 64 0.39 -1.45 -14.75
CA GLY A 64 0.36 0.01 -14.73
C GLY A 64 -0.95 0.64 -14.20
N SER A 65 -1.82 -0.14 -13.56
CA SER A 65 -3.13 0.38 -13.11
C SER A 65 -3.14 1.02 -11.73
N LEU A 66 -2.07 0.87 -10.93
CA LEU A 66 -2.01 1.43 -9.59
C LEU A 66 -2.01 2.96 -9.63
N VAL A 67 -2.97 3.58 -8.96
CA VAL A 67 -3.02 5.03 -8.77
C VAL A 67 -3.41 5.35 -7.35
N LEU A 68 -2.59 6.17 -6.70
CA LEU A 68 -2.88 6.69 -5.37
C LEU A 68 -3.48 8.10 -5.49
N THR A 69 -4.56 8.35 -4.76
CA THR A 69 -5.11 9.70 -4.59
C THR A 69 -5.26 10.05 -3.12
N ASP A 70 -5.19 11.33 -2.79
CA ASP A 70 -5.66 11.83 -1.49
C ASP A 70 -7.20 11.83 -1.41
N SER A 71 -7.73 12.19 -0.24
CA SER A 71 -9.16 12.29 0.02
C SER A 71 -9.86 13.43 -0.75
N ALA A 72 -9.11 14.42 -1.25
CA ALA A 72 -9.62 15.47 -2.12
C ALA A 72 -9.65 15.04 -3.61
N GLY A 73 -9.13 13.86 -3.95
CA GLY A 73 -9.03 13.32 -5.30
C GLY A 73 -7.78 13.75 -6.06
N GLY A 74 -6.82 14.41 -5.40
CA GLY A 74 -5.52 14.76 -5.96
C GLY A 74 -4.65 13.53 -6.17
N ARG A 75 -4.05 13.38 -7.36
CA ARG A 75 -3.14 12.26 -7.64
C ARG A 75 -1.84 12.44 -6.87
N VAL A 76 -1.40 11.38 -6.20
CA VAL A 76 -0.17 11.34 -5.43
C VAL A 76 0.89 10.54 -6.18
N ALA A 77 2.12 11.05 -6.19
CA ALA A 77 3.26 10.34 -6.77
C ALA A 77 3.56 9.10 -5.92
N LEU A 78 3.52 7.93 -6.56
CA LEU A 78 3.65 6.62 -5.93
C LEU A 78 4.92 5.94 -6.42
N GLU A 79 5.78 5.58 -5.48
CA GLU A 79 6.91 4.68 -5.71
C GLU A 79 6.45 3.26 -5.34
N ALA A 80 6.84 2.26 -6.14
CA ALA A 80 6.47 0.87 -5.93
C ALA A 80 7.69 -0.04 -6.12
N ALA A 81 7.82 -1.05 -5.28
CA ALA A 81 8.80 -2.13 -5.44
C ALA A 81 8.12 -3.48 -5.20
N GLU A 82 8.65 -4.56 -5.77
CA GLU A 82 8.11 -5.93 -5.61
C GLU A 82 9.03 -6.81 -4.75
N ASP A 83 8.46 -7.75 -3.99
CA ASP A 83 9.25 -8.73 -3.22
C ASP A 83 9.79 -9.78 -4.20
N SER A 84 11.12 -9.83 -4.38
CA SER A 84 11.71 -10.79 -5.32
C SER A 84 11.66 -12.23 -4.83
N ARG A 85 11.44 -12.46 -3.52
CA ARG A 85 11.48 -13.80 -2.92
C ARG A 85 10.13 -14.48 -2.95
N VAL A 86 9.04 -13.71 -3.07
CA VAL A 86 7.69 -14.23 -3.09
C VAL A 86 7.20 -14.35 -4.52
N HIS A 87 6.86 -15.58 -4.92
CA HIS A 87 6.28 -15.87 -6.22
C HIS A 87 5.00 -16.67 -6.05
N HIS A 88 3.87 -15.99 -6.17
CA HIS A 88 2.59 -16.68 -6.22
C HIS A 88 2.38 -17.25 -7.62
N GLY A 89 1.92 -18.51 -7.70
CA GLY A 89 1.62 -19.16 -8.98
C GLY A 89 0.49 -18.50 -9.76
N SER A 90 -0.33 -17.68 -9.10
CA SER A 90 -1.38 -16.83 -9.68
C SER A 90 -0.84 -15.61 -10.44
N GLY A 91 0.41 -15.21 -10.20
CA GLY A 91 0.96 -13.96 -10.69
C GLY A 91 0.63 -12.73 -9.82
N ASN A 92 -0.03 -12.91 -8.66
CA ASN A 92 -0.19 -11.81 -7.71
C ASN A 92 1.15 -11.43 -7.07
N PRO A 93 1.47 -10.13 -7.00
CA PRO A 93 2.69 -9.65 -6.35
C PRO A 93 2.46 -9.34 -4.87
N VAL A 94 3.56 -9.34 -4.11
CA VAL A 94 3.65 -8.56 -2.88
C VAL A 94 4.39 -7.27 -3.21
N VAL A 95 3.77 -6.12 -2.95
CA VAL A 95 4.27 -4.81 -3.38
C VAL A 95 4.43 -3.89 -2.18
N ARG A 96 5.58 -3.24 -2.08
CA ARG A 96 5.79 -2.09 -1.19
C ARG A 96 5.49 -0.82 -1.95
N LEU A 97 4.55 -0.04 -1.44
CA LEU A 97 4.16 1.26 -1.93
C LEU A 97 4.70 2.34 -0.99
N SER A 98 5.28 3.40 -1.54
CA SER A 98 5.67 4.57 -0.77
C SER A 98 5.37 5.88 -1.47
N TRP A 99 5.04 6.90 -0.70
CA TRP A 99 4.76 8.24 -1.21
C TRP A 99 5.09 9.27 -0.15
N GLN A 100 5.33 10.51 -0.60
CA GLN A 100 5.44 11.64 0.32
C GLN A 100 4.06 11.98 0.85
N CYS A 101 3.89 11.91 2.18
CA CYS A 101 2.69 12.41 2.83
C CYS A 101 2.87 13.83 3.36
N GLY A 102 4.10 14.36 3.42
CA GLY A 102 4.38 15.70 3.92
C GLY A 102 4.20 15.77 5.43
N ARG A 103 3.89 16.96 5.97
CA ARG A 103 3.64 17.15 7.40
C ARG A 103 2.39 16.38 7.85
N LEU A 104 2.50 15.67 8.96
CA LEU A 104 1.38 15.11 9.70
C LEU A 104 1.40 15.71 11.11
N ASP A 105 0.31 16.37 11.49
CA ASP A 105 0.16 16.86 12.87
C ASP A 105 -0.14 15.69 13.82
N ARG A 106 0.03 15.93 15.13
CA ARG A 106 -0.19 14.89 16.14
C ARG A 106 -1.64 14.43 16.13
N PHE A 107 -1.85 13.12 16.05
CA PHE A 107 -3.18 12.51 15.97
C PHE A 107 -4.00 12.99 14.76
N GLU A 108 -3.34 13.56 13.75
CA GLU A 108 -3.99 13.86 12.49
C GLU A 108 -4.28 12.55 11.75
N ASP A 109 -5.53 12.38 11.36
CA ASP A 109 -5.95 11.32 10.46
C ASP A 109 -5.90 11.80 9.01
N ARG A 110 -5.12 11.12 8.18
CA ARG A 110 -5.10 11.37 6.73
C ARG A 110 -5.40 10.11 5.95
N VAL A 111 -6.26 10.26 4.94
CA VAL A 111 -6.75 9.15 4.12
C VAL A 111 -6.29 9.32 2.68
N TRP A 112 -5.83 8.21 2.10
CA TRP A 112 -5.59 8.03 0.68
C TRP A 112 -6.39 6.84 0.15
N HIS A 113 -6.59 6.84 -1.15
CA HIS A 113 -7.25 5.77 -1.86
C HIS A 113 -6.32 5.23 -2.94
N LEU A 114 -5.97 3.95 -2.84
CA LEU A 114 -5.29 3.22 -3.90
C LEU A 114 -6.33 2.60 -4.82
N TYR A 115 -6.33 3.03 -6.06
CA TYR A 115 -7.14 2.50 -7.14
C TYR A 115 -6.34 1.58 -8.03
N PHE A 116 -6.98 0.52 -8.51
CA PHE A 116 -6.43 -0.34 -9.54
C PHE A 116 -7.53 -1.07 -10.29
N ARG A 117 -7.16 -1.61 -11.44
CA ARG A 117 -7.99 -2.50 -12.24
C ARG A 117 -7.56 -3.94 -11.99
N THR A 118 -8.49 -4.88 -12.02
CA THR A 118 -8.16 -6.31 -11.99
C THR A 118 -8.40 -6.97 -13.34
N VAL A 119 -7.63 -8.03 -13.61
CA VAL A 119 -7.80 -8.92 -14.77
C VAL A 119 -7.69 -10.37 -14.31
N ALA A 120 -8.09 -11.31 -15.15
CA ALA A 120 -7.84 -12.72 -14.88
C ALA A 120 -6.33 -13.00 -14.88
N ALA A 121 -5.90 -13.94 -14.04
CA ALA A 121 -4.52 -14.41 -14.04
C ALA A 121 -4.13 -14.97 -15.43
N GLY A 122 -2.94 -14.62 -15.91
CA GLY A 122 -2.43 -15.06 -17.22
C GLY A 122 -2.87 -14.21 -18.42
N GLU A 123 -3.73 -13.20 -18.24
CA GLU A 123 -4.07 -12.25 -19.30
C GLU A 123 -2.85 -11.39 -19.73
N PRO A 124 -2.78 -10.89 -20.98
CA PRO A 124 -1.65 -10.08 -21.45
C PRO A 124 -1.40 -8.78 -20.65
N ASP A 125 -2.46 -8.28 -20.04
CA ASP A 125 -2.50 -7.09 -19.18
C ASP A 125 -2.29 -7.43 -17.69
N ALA A 126 -2.06 -8.69 -17.33
CA ALA A 126 -1.74 -9.08 -15.96
C ALA A 126 -0.51 -8.33 -15.45
N TRP A 127 -0.43 -8.18 -14.12
CA TRP A 127 0.67 -7.53 -13.44
C TRP A 127 2.00 -7.97 -14.04
N ARG A 128 2.82 -6.97 -14.39
CA ARG A 128 4.19 -7.19 -14.83
C ARG A 128 5.09 -6.89 -13.66
N ARG A 129 6.03 -7.80 -13.42
CA ARG A 129 6.99 -7.64 -12.33
C ARG A 129 7.68 -6.32 -12.46
N LEU A 130 7.83 -5.64 -11.33
CA LEU A 130 8.66 -4.46 -11.27
C LEU A 130 10.13 -4.89 -11.42
N ASP A 131 10.90 -4.13 -12.19
CA ASP A 131 12.35 -4.34 -12.29
C ASP A 131 13.08 -4.03 -10.97
N GLU A 132 12.35 -3.50 -9.97
CA GLU A 132 12.84 -3.14 -8.64
C GLU A 132 12.42 -4.15 -7.56
N THR A 133 13.40 -4.65 -6.83
CA THR A 133 13.25 -5.62 -5.74
C THR A 133 13.29 -4.92 -4.38
N PHE A 134 12.36 -5.23 -3.46
CA PHE A 134 12.51 -4.89 -2.03
C PHE A 134 12.76 -6.15 -1.17
N ASP A 135 13.54 -5.97 -0.11
CA ASP A 135 13.81 -7.01 0.88
C ASP A 135 12.93 -6.80 2.12
N ARG A 136 12.03 -7.76 2.38
CA ARG A 136 11.08 -7.73 3.49
C ARG A 136 11.76 -7.77 4.87
N ASP A 137 12.94 -8.37 4.97
CA ASP A 137 13.67 -8.52 6.24
C ASP A 137 14.47 -7.27 6.63
N THR A 138 14.38 -6.20 5.84
CA THR A 138 15.04 -4.93 6.17
C THR A 138 14.42 -4.35 7.45
N PRO A 139 15.18 -4.21 8.56
CA PRO A 139 14.67 -3.61 9.78
C PRO A 139 14.24 -2.17 9.49
N GLY A 140 12.98 -1.86 9.81
CA GLY A 140 12.28 -0.66 9.34
C GLY A 140 11.15 -0.96 8.34
N LEU A 141 10.86 -2.22 8.03
CA LEU A 141 9.59 -2.64 7.45
C LEU A 141 8.72 -3.17 8.58
N VAL A 142 7.66 -2.45 8.95
CA VAL A 142 6.83 -2.82 10.09
C VAL A 142 5.98 -4.00 9.66
N TYR A 143 6.42 -5.15 10.15
CA TYR A 143 5.54 -6.24 10.49
C TYR A 143 4.80 -5.81 11.75
N ALA A 144 3.48 -5.77 11.65
CA ALA A 144 2.52 -5.83 12.76
C ALA A 144 3.09 -5.42 14.13
N THR A 145 3.01 -4.14 14.50
CA THR A 145 2.92 -3.84 15.92
C THR A 145 1.48 -4.13 16.32
N SER A 146 1.25 -5.29 16.92
CA SER A 146 0.06 -5.49 17.74
C SER A 146 0.03 -4.34 18.73
N PHE A 147 -1.03 -3.54 18.68
CA PHE A 147 -1.43 -2.85 19.89
C PHE A 147 -1.64 -3.94 20.94
N GLU A 148 -0.91 -3.82 22.06
CA GLU A 148 -0.89 -4.68 23.25
C GLU A 148 -0.03 -5.95 23.20
N GLN A 149 1.16 -5.86 23.77
CA GLN A 149 1.61 -6.86 24.75
C GLN A 149 1.83 -6.13 26.08
N PRO A 150 1.08 -6.46 27.14
CA PRO A 150 1.45 -6.07 28.51
C PRO A 150 2.76 -6.76 28.93
N GLU A 151 3.51 -6.05 29.77
CA GLU A 151 4.85 -6.36 30.27
C GLU A 151 4.98 -7.72 30.97
N PRO A 152 6.20 -8.29 31.01
CA PRO A 152 6.47 -9.55 31.70
C PRO A 152 6.36 -9.41 33.22
N ASP A 153 5.70 -10.38 33.85
CA ASP A 153 5.93 -10.75 35.25
C ASP A 153 7.01 -11.84 35.33
#